data_AF-A0A8J3CMV8-F1
#
_entry.id   AF-A0A8J3CMV8-F1
#
_cell.length_a   1.000
_cell.length_b   1.000
_cell.length_c   1.000
_cell.angle_alpha   90.00
_cell.angle_beta   90.00
_cell.angle_gamma   90.00
#
_symmetry.space_group_name_H-M   'P 1'
#
loop_
_entity.id
_entity.type
_entity.pdbx_description
1 polymer ?
#
loop_
_entity_poly.entity_id
_entity_poly.type
_entity_poly.pdbx_seq_one_letter_code
_entity_poly.pdbx_strand_id
1 'polypeptide(L)'
;MGQGFDSSIISCCLFCYPKFFCTVIDLHVITRNGEHAWYGQRVIPSGGAIDQDAANDGSAPQIFATHSGMRGTYQVYINYYYNSGKKDHITGRLTVITDENTPREKQQSYTVQLLKQGELVLAKSFLY
;
A
#
# COMPACT_ATOMS: atom_id res chain seq x y z
N MET A 1 -2.51 35.58 -9.41
CA MET A 1 -3.57 34.60 -9.07
C MET A 1 -3.12 33.24 -9.58
N GLY A 2 -2.38 32.48 -8.76
CA GLY A 2 -2.04 31.10 -9.06
C GLY A 2 -2.58 30.27 -7.91
N GLN A 3 -3.59 29.44 -8.17
CA GLN A 3 -4.06 28.48 -7.18
C GLN A 3 -2.90 27.53 -6.92
N GLY A 4 -2.29 27.61 -5.74
CA GLY A 4 -1.34 26.60 -5.30
C GLY A 4 -2.09 25.29 -5.22
N PHE A 5 -1.77 24.36 -6.13
CA PHE A 5 -2.21 22.98 -5.99
C PHE A 5 -1.55 22.44 -4.72
N ASP A 6 -2.30 22.45 -3.63
CA ASP A 6 -1.94 21.69 -2.44
C ASP A 6 -2.16 20.21 -2.80
N SER A 7 -1.16 19.60 -3.47
CA SER A 7 -1.27 18.25 -4.00
C SER A 7 -1.49 17.30 -2.84
N SER A 8 -2.72 16.85 -2.67
CA SER A 8 -3.08 15.92 -1.60
C SER A 8 -2.79 14.47 -2.01
N ILE A 9 -1.64 14.25 -2.65
CA ILE A 9 -1.31 12.96 -3.25
C ILE A 9 -0.72 12.05 -2.16
N ILE A 10 -1.28 10.85 -2.02
CA ILE A 10 -0.78 9.80 -1.14
C ILE A 10 -0.54 8.55 -1.97
N SER A 11 0.66 7.98 -1.84
CA SER A 11 1.04 6.73 -2.47
C SER A 11 1.56 5.73 -1.44
N CYS A 12 1.11 4.48 -1.54
CA CYS A 12 1.59 3.36 -0.73
C CYS A 12 2.13 2.28 -1.67
N CYS A 13 3.45 2.05 -1.63
CA CYS A 13 4.13 1.10 -2.48
C CYS A 13 4.64 -0.08 -1.65
N LEU A 14 4.15 -1.28 -1.94
CA LEU A 14 4.46 -2.51 -1.23
C LEU A 14 5.34 -3.41 -2.09
N PHE A 15 6.51 -3.75 -1.56
CA PHE A 15 7.43 -4.73 -2.14
C PHE A 15 7.52 -5.95 -1.25
N CYS A 16 7.83 -7.09 -1.86
CA CYS A 16 8.11 -8.31 -1.13
C CYS A 16 9.55 -8.80 -1.28
N TYR A 17 10.07 -9.43 -0.24
CA TYR A 17 11.41 -10.00 -0.21
C TYR A 17 11.43 -11.40 0.41
N PRO A 18 12.26 -12.31 -0.14
CA PRO A 18 12.95 -12.19 -1.43
C PRO A 18 11.97 -12.28 -2.62
N LYS A 19 12.14 -11.41 -3.63
CA LYS A 19 11.19 -11.20 -4.74
C LYS A 19 10.70 -12.48 -5.42
N PHE A 20 11.60 -13.42 -5.69
CA PHE A 20 11.28 -14.69 -6.38
C PHE A 20 10.35 -15.65 -5.63
N PHE A 21 10.18 -15.46 -4.31
CA PHE A 21 9.38 -16.36 -3.47
C PHE A 21 8.05 -15.73 -3.05
N CYS A 22 7.75 -14.53 -3.52
CA CYS A 22 6.58 -13.80 -3.08
C CYS A 22 5.52 -13.80 -4.17
N THR A 23 4.89 -14.94 -4.36
CA THR A 23 4.01 -15.15 -5.50
C THR A 23 2.76 -14.29 -5.40
N VAL A 24 2.21 -14.06 -4.19
CA VAL A 24 1.08 -13.13 -4.00
C VAL A 24 1.07 -12.53 -2.58
N ILE A 25 1.34 -11.22 -2.48
CA ILE A 25 1.00 -10.39 -1.32
C ILE A 25 -0.04 -9.37 -1.72
N ASP A 26 -0.90 -8.97 -0.78
CA ASP A 26 -1.94 -7.97 -1.02
C ASP A 26 -1.78 -6.75 -0.12
N LEU A 27 -1.96 -5.57 -0.69
CA LEU A 27 -1.97 -4.27 -0.05
C LEU A 27 -3.41 -3.91 0.26
N HIS A 28 -3.66 -3.64 1.53
CA HIS A 28 -4.97 -3.17 2.01
C HIS A 28 -4.78 -1.78 2.58
N VAL A 29 -5.52 -0.79 2.04
CA VAL A 29 -5.52 0.58 2.56
C VAL A 29 -6.91 0.91 3.07
N ILE A 30 -7.00 1.26 4.35
CA ILE A 30 -8.21 1.79 4.99
C ILE A 30 -8.03 3.29 5.16
N THR A 31 -8.94 4.07 4.60
CA THR A 31 -8.95 5.53 4.76
C THR A 31 -9.70 5.94 6.03
N ARG A 32 -9.64 7.23 6.38
CA ARG A 32 -10.29 7.77 7.59
C ARG A 32 -11.80 7.50 7.65
N ASN A 33 -12.50 7.51 6.52
CA ASN A 33 -13.95 7.27 6.48
C ASN A 33 -14.31 5.78 6.41
N GLY A 34 -13.33 4.88 6.53
CA GLY A 34 -13.53 3.44 6.51
C GLY A 34 -13.59 2.81 5.12
N GLU A 35 -13.32 3.58 4.05
CA GLU A 35 -13.18 3.00 2.72
C GLU A 35 -11.96 2.08 2.66
N HIS A 36 -12.10 0.98 1.95
CA HIS A 36 -11.11 -0.09 1.90
C HIS A 36 -10.71 -0.40 0.47
N ALA A 37 -9.49 0.00 0.10
CA ALA A 37 -8.85 -0.38 -1.16
C ALA A 37 -8.04 -1.67 -0.98
N TRP A 38 -8.30 -2.69 -1.80
CA TRP A 38 -7.58 -3.98 -1.82
C TRP A 38 -7.88 -4.71 -3.14
N TYR A 39 -7.33 -5.91 -3.33
CA TYR A 39 -7.51 -6.66 -4.59
C TYR A 39 -8.98 -6.79 -5.04
N GLY A 40 -9.91 -7.05 -4.12
CA GLY A 40 -11.34 -7.21 -4.40
C GLY A 40 -12.13 -5.91 -4.54
N GLN A 41 -11.59 -4.77 -4.10
CA GLN A 41 -12.15 -3.45 -4.25
C GLN A 41 -11.03 -2.46 -4.57
N ARG A 42 -10.68 -2.36 -5.84
CA ARG A 42 -9.45 -1.64 -6.26
C ARG A 42 -9.62 -0.14 -6.23
N VAL A 43 -10.81 0.36 -6.51
CA VAL A 43 -11.12 1.79 -6.55
C VAL A 43 -12.09 2.10 -5.41
N ILE A 44 -11.79 3.15 -4.66
CA ILE A 44 -12.63 3.59 -3.54
C ILE A 44 -13.42 4.86 -3.88
N PRO A 45 -14.60 5.08 -3.27
CA PRO A 45 -15.47 6.22 -3.59
C PRO A 45 -14.82 7.60 -3.42
N SER A 46 -13.95 7.79 -2.42
CA SER A 46 -13.26 9.06 -2.16
C SER A 46 -12.14 9.39 -3.15
N GLY A 47 -11.88 8.49 -4.10
CA GLY A 47 -10.75 8.58 -5.01
C GLY A 47 -9.53 7.85 -4.45
N GLY A 48 -8.91 7.06 -5.31
CA GLY A 48 -7.78 6.21 -4.96
C GLY A 48 -7.92 4.84 -5.59
N ALA A 49 -6.81 4.28 -6.07
CA ALA A 49 -6.83 3.01 -6.79
C ALA A 49 -5.62 2.14 -6.45
N ILE A 50 -5.83 0.82 -6.40
CA ILE A 50 -4.77 -0.19 -6.46
C ILE A 50 -4.39 -0.42 -7.93
N ASP A 51 -3.09 -0.33 -8.24
CA ASP A 51 -2.54 -0.63 -9.56
C ASP A 51 -2.65 -2.13 -9.88
N GLN A 52 -3.24 -2.44 -11.03
CA GLN A 52 -3.58 -3.78 -11.48
C GLN A 52 -2.36 -4.57 -12.00
N ASP A 53 -1.35 -3.90 -12.55
CA ASP A 53 -0.22 -4.57 -13.22
C ASP A 53 0.79 -5.16 -12.21
N ALA A 54 0.60 -4.87 -10.92
CA ALA A 54 1.44 -5.33 -9.83
C ALA A 54 1.19 -6.77 -9.34
N ALA A 55 0.08 -7.41 -9.76
CA ALA A 55 -0.50 -8.52 -9.00
C ALA A 55 -0.22 -9.94 -9.51
N ASN A 56 0.34 -10.12 -10.72
CA ASN A 56 0.26 -11.43 -11.39
C ASN A 56 1.57 -12.25 -11.46
N ASP A 57 2.74 -11.67 -11.20
CA ASP A 57 4.03 -12.38 -11.26
C ASP A 57 4.86 -12.34 -9.95
N GLY A 58 4.33 -11.70 -8.91
CA GLY A 58 5.00 -11.55 -7.61
C GLY A 58 6.26 -10.66 -7.64
N SER A 59 6.59 -10.06 -8.79
CA SER A 59 7.82 -9.31 -9.02
C SER A 59 7.62 -7.80 -8.98
N ALA A 60 6.42 -7.34 -9.33
CA ALA A 60 6.04 -5.94 -9.31
C ALA A 60 5.48 -5.48 -7.94
N PRO A 61 5.72 -4.22 -7.53
CA PRO A 61 5.17 -3.69 -6.29
C PRO A 61 3.67 -3.47 -6.37
N GLN A 62 2.91 -3.88 -5.37
CA GLN A 62 1.52 -3.43 -5.24
C GLN A 62 1.49 -1.96 -4.81
N ILE A 63 0.81 -1.13 -5.59
CA ILE A 63 0.75 0.31 -5.38
C ILE A 63 -0.70 0.73 -5.16
N PHE A 64 -0.95 1.48 -4.10
CA PHE A 64 -2.14 2.32 -3.96
C PHE A 64 -1.74 3.77 -4.18
N ALA A 65 -2.53 4.54 -4.94
CA ALA A 65 -2.35 5.97 -5.06
C ALA A 65 -3.70 6.71 -5.06
N THR A 66 -3.75 7.89 -4.46
CA THR A 66 -4.88 8.83 -4.55
C THR A 66 -4.38 10.25 -4.79
N HIS A 67 -5.03 10.99 -5.69
CA HIS A 67 -4.74 12.40 -5.95
C HIS A 67 -5.54 13.36 -5.06
N SER A 68 -6.47 12.82 -4.26
CA SER A 68 -7.39 13.55 -3.40
C SER A 68 -7.40 12.96 -1.98
N GLY A 69 -6.21 12.75 -1.43
CA GLY A 69 -6.00 12.22 -0.08
C GLY A 69 -6.76 13.03 0.96
N MET A 70 -7.73 12.40 1.60
CA MET A 70 -8.51 13.01 2.68
C MET A 70 -7.66 13.13 3.94
N ARG A 71 -7.62 14.32 4.54
CA ARG A 71 -6.93 14.51 5.82
C ARG A 71 -7.54 13.62 6.91
N GLY A 72 -6.70 12.89 7.63
CA GLY A 72 -7.08 11.96 8.67
C GLY A 72 -6.22 10.70 8.76
N THR A 73 -6.71 9.73 9.53
CA THR A 73 -5.99 8.49 9.78
C THR A 73 -6.11 7.54 8.60
N TYR A 74 -4.98 7.03 8.14
CA TYR A 74 -4.88 5.91 7.22
C TYR A 74 -4.28 4.71 7.93
N GLN A 75 -4.77 3.53 7.58
CA GLN A 75 -4.20 2.26 8.01
C GLN A 75 -3.82 1.45 6.78
N VAL A 76 -2.60 0.94 6.77
CA VAL A 76 -2.06 0.11 5.70
C VAL A 76 -1.74 -1.25 6.26
N TYR A 77 -2.44 -2.26 5.75
CA TYR A 77 -2.23 -3.66 6.08
C TYR A 77 -1.58 -4.37 4.90
N ILE A 78 -0.79 -5.39 5.24
CA ILE A 78 -0.18 -6.31 4.28
C ILE A 78 -0.78 -7.68 4.54
N ASN A 79 -1.33 -8.29 3.50
CA ASN A 79 -1.84 -9.65 3.53
C ASN A 79 -0.85 -10.59 2.85
N TYR A 80 -0.51 -11.67 3.53
CA TYR A 80 0.23 -12.77 2.94
C TYR A 80 -0.74 -13.72 2.22
N TYR A 81 -1.19 -13.34 1.02
CA TYR A 81 -2.28 -14.04 0.35
C TYR A 81 -1.91 -15.46 -0.09
N TYR A 82 -0.80 -15.64 -0.81
CA TYR A 82 -0.40 -16.94 -1.31
C TYR A 82 1.12 -17.06 -1.54
N ASN A 83 1.67 -18.23 -1.20
CA ASN A 83 3.04 -18.61 -1.57
C ASN A 83 3.02 -19.92 -2.35
N SER A 84 3.61 -19.91 -3.55
CA SER A 84 3.86 -21.16 -4.29
C SER A 84 5.09 -21.92 -3.78
N GLY A 85 5.93 -21.30 -2.94
CA GLY A 85 7.13 -21.87 -2.33
C GLY A 85 6.95 -22.17 -0.84
N LYS A 86 7.55 -23.28 -0.38
CA LYS A 86 7.61 -23.66 1.03
C LYS A 86 8.61 -22.76 1.78
N LYS A 87 8.24 -21.52 2.08
CA LYS A 87 9.01 -20.67 3.01
C LYS A 87 8.24 -20.40 4.29
N ASP A 88 8.98 -20.46 5.40
CA ASP A 88 8.47 -20.26 6.75
C ASP A 88 8.09 -18.80 7.05
N HIS A 89 8.55 -17.84 6.25
CA HIS A 89 8.16 -16.43 6.33
C HIS A 89 8.55 -15.66 5.05
N ILE A 90 7.90 -14.51 4.85
CA ILE A 90 8.26 -13.50 3.85
C ILE A 90 8.40 -12.13 4.51
N THR A 91 9.10 -11.21 3.85
CA THR A 91 9.26 -9.84 4.32
C THR A 91 8.56 -8.87 3.38
N GLY A 92 7.56 -8.15 3.89
CA GLY A 92 6.94 -7.02 3.20
C GLY A 92 7.68 -5.71 3.51
N ARG A 93 7.98 -4.91 2.49
CA ARG A 93 8.50 -3.55 2.63
C ARG A 93 7.48 -2.57 2.08
N LEU A 94 6.82 -1.84 2.96
CA LEU A 94 5.89 -0.77 2.63
C LEU A 94 6.64 0.55 2.57
N THR A 95 6.36 1.37 1.56
CA THR A 95 6.77 2.77 1.50
C THR A 95 5.52 3.62 1.39
N VAL A 96 5.35 4.56 2.32
CA VAL A 96 4.29 5.56 2.30
C VAL A 96 4.88 6.88 1.86
N ILE A 97 4.28 7.51 0.87
CA ILE A 97 4.63 8.83 0.36
C ILE A 97 3.41 9.73 0.55
N THR A 98 3.57 10.85 1.24
CA THR A 98 2.51 11.85 1.45
C THR A 98 2.90 13.18 0.84
N ASP A 99 1.92 13.95 0.37
CA ASP A 99 2.12 15.23 -0.33
C ASP A 99 3.10 15.07 -1.51
N GLU A 100 2.95 13.96 -2.25
CA GLU A 100 3.86 13.57 -3.35
C GLU A 100 3.96 14.67 -4.42
N ASN A 101 5.16 14.86 -4.96
CA ASN A 101 5.51 15.90 -5.92
C ASN A 101 5.31 17.33 -5.39
N THR A 102 5.44 17.53 -4.07
CA THR A 102 5.42 18.85 -3.44
C THR A 102 6.66 19.08 -2.57
N PRO A 103 6.99 20.34 -2.20
CA PRO A 103 8.03 20.61 -1.21
C PRO A 103 7.77 20.03 0.19
N ARG A 104 6.53 19.58 0.46
CA ARG A 104 6.15 18.93 1.73
C ARG A 104 6.19 17.40 1.65
N GLU A 105 6.64 16.85 0.51
CA GLU A 105 6.71 15.42 0.32
C GLU A 105 7.43 14.74 1.49
N LYS A 106 6.82 13.67 2.00
CA LYS A 106 7.40 12.85 3.04
C LYS A 106 7.31 11.39 2.65
N GLN A 107 8.47 10.75 2.54
CA GLN A 107 8.59 9.33 2.26
C GLN A 107 9.06 8.56 3.49
N GLN A 108 8.36 7.49 3.84
CA GLN A 108 8.71 6.63 4.98
C GLN A 108 8.57 5.15 4.61
N SER A 109 9.63 4.37 4.83
CA SER A 109 9.60 2.92 4.62
C SER A 109 9.46 2.14 5.94
N TYR A 110 8.72 1.05 5.88
CA TYR A 110 8.44 0.12 6.97
C TYR A 110 8.66 -1.31 6.49
N THR A 111 9.18 -2.16 7.36
CA THR A 111 9.42 -3.57 7.06
C THR A 111 8.64 -4.42 8.05
N VAL A 112 7.93 -5.42 7.53
CA VAL A 112 7.07 -6.32 8.28
C VAL A 112 7.41 -7.75 7.89
N GLN A 113 7.54 -8.62 8.89
CA GLN A 113 7.64 -10.06 8.66
C GLN A 113 6.23 -10.65 8.66
N LEU A 114 5.92 -11.48 7.66
CA LEU A 114 4.69 -12.27 7.61
C LEU A 114 5.08 -13.74 7.72
N LEU A 115 4.53 -14.41 8.72
CA LEU A 115 4.94 -15.74 9.16
C LEU A 115 4.09 -16.85 8.54
N LYS A 116 2.84 -16.55 8.18
CA LYS A 116 1.92 -17.57 7.65
C LYS A 116 1.03 -17.03 6.55
N GLN A 117 0.72 -17.90 5.60
CA GLN A 117 -0.29 -17.59 4.59
C GLN A 117 -1.64 -17.27 5.25
N GLY A 118 -2.34 -16.29 4.70
CA GLY A 118 -3.59 -15.73 5.21
C GLY A 118 -3.39 -14.70 6.33
N GLU A 119 -2.17 -14.47 6.81
CA GLU A 119 -1.90 -13.44 7.81
C GLU A 119 -2.15 -12.04 7.25
N LEU A 120 -2.88 -11.23 8.01
CA LEU A 120 -3.08 -9.81 7.74
C LEU A 120 -2.43 -9.00 8.86
N VAL A 121 -1.39 -8.24 8.53
CA VAL A 121 -0.61 -7.47 9.51
C VAL A 121 -0.79 -5.99 9.26
N LEU A 122 -1.07 -5.22 10.31
CA LEU A 122 -1.01 -3.76 10.26
C LEU A 122 0.45 -3.34 10.10
N ALA A 123 0.82 -2.87 8.91
CA ALA A 123 2.16 -2.40 8.62
C ALA A 123 2.37 -0.97 9.11
N LYS A 124 1.36 -0.11 8.93
CA LYS A 124 1.43 1.27 9.39
C LYS A 124 0.05 1.87 9.61
N SER A 125 -0.08 2.62 10.71
CA SER A 125 -1.11 3.65 10.88
C SER A 125 -0.44 5.02 10.88
N PHE A 126 -0.96 5.97 10.09
CA PHE A 126 -0.42 7.33 10.02
C PHE A 126 -1.55 8.37 9.89
N LEU A 127 -1.25 9.59 10.30
CA LEU A 127 -2.12 10.75 10.10
C LEU A 127 -1.61 11.52 8.88
N TYR A 128 -2.52 11.91 8.00
CA TYR A 128 -2.27 12.78 6.87
C TYR A 128 -3.04 14.09 6.99
#